data_AF-A0AAJ3ME85-F1
#
_entry.id   AF-A0AAJ3ME85-F1
#
_cell.length_a   1.000
_cell.length_b   1.000
_cell.length_c   1.000
_cell.angle_alpha   90.00
_cell.angle_beta   90.00
_cell.angle_gamma   90.00
#
_symmetry.space_group_name_H-M   'P 1'
#
loop_
_entity.id
_entity.type
_entity.pdbx_description
1 polymer ?
#
loop_
_entity_poly.entity_id
_entity_poly.type
_entity_poly.pdbx_seq_one_letter_code
_entity_poly.pdbx_strand_id
1 'polypeptide(L)'
;MSMTLAQPTTSQATQLSIGSMEMIQYDYRQFPDSKPYQHHCCGLLTMSCNGAQGLAEYELPEIKGAFDLVRWASVFTSLKGLSLTEAEQYIQHHADHWGPDKTELALSALSDLTTHANLHILSPSATILPPRISRSYLIEHGLVYYSF
;
A
#
# COMPACT_ATOMS: atom_id res chain seq x y z
N MET A 1 4.96 -50.49 -29.08
CA MET A 1 5.64 -49.20 -28.82
C MET A 1 4.53 -48.17 -28.63
N SER A 2 4.26 -47.77 -27.40
CA SER A 2 3.27 -46.73 -27.10
C SER A 2 3.96 -45.72 -26.21
N MET A 3 4.27 -44.55 -26.77
CA MET A 3 4.85 -43.45 -26.03
C MET A 3 3.72 -42.72 -25.30
N THR A 4 3.69 -42.87 -23.98
CA THR A 4 2.85 -42.05 -23.10
C THR A 4 3.45 -40.64 -23.08
N LEU A 5 2.80 -39.69 -23.75
CA LEU A 5 3.11 -38.28 -23.65
C LEU A 5 2.81 -37.82 -22.21
N ALA A 6 3.86 -37.50 -21.47
CA ALA A 6 3.72 -36.80 -20.20
C ALA A 6 3.11 -35.42 -20.46
N GLN A 7 1.93 -35.18 -19.89
CA GLN A 7 1.32 -33.87 -19.85
C GLN A 7 2.19 -32.94 -18.99
N PRO A 8 2.49 -31.72 -19.43
CA PRO A 8 3.23 -30.76 -18.62
C PRO A 8 2.39 -30.39 -17.41
N THR A 9 2.97 -30.54 -16.22
CA THR A 9 2.47 -30.01 -14.97
C THR A 9 2.26 -28.50 -15.14
N THR A 10 1.00 -28.08 -15.16
CA THR A 10 0.61 -26.67 -15.12
C THR A 10 1.22 -26.07 -13.85
N SER A 11 2.29 -25.29 -14.03
CA SER A 11 2.79 -24.39 -13.00
C SER A 11 1.62 -23.51 -12.59
N GLN A 12 1.12 -23.69 -11.36
CA GLN A 12 0.18 -22.74 -10.78
C GLN A 12 0.87 -21.39 -10.81
N ALA A 13 0.48 -20.51 -11.73
CA ALA A 13 0.89 -19.13 -11.70
C ALA A 13 0.41 -18.59 -10.34
N THR A 14 1.35 -18.37 -9.41
CA THR A 14 1.07 -17.75 -8.12
C THR A 14 0.42 -16.41 -8.40
N GLN A 15 -0.90 -16.33 -8.20
CA GLN A 15 -1.65 -15.10 -8.38
C GLN A 15 -1.15 -14.10 -7.33
N LEU A 16 -0.55 -13.01 -7.80
CA LEU A 16 -0.06 -11.91 -6.97
C LEU A 16 -1.27 -11.27 -6.27
N SER A 17 -1.39 -11.50 -4.97
CA SER A 17 -2.47 -10.98 -4.13
C SER A 17 -1.92 -10.15 -2.98
N ILE A 18 -2.71 -9.17 -2.55
CA ILE A 18 -2.36 -8.28 -1.45
C ILE A 18 -2.35 -9.10 -0.15
N GLY A 19 -1.18 -9.23 0.46
CA GLY A 19 -0.95 -10.05 1.65
C GLY A 19 -1.17 -9.29 2.96
N SER A 20 -0.60 -8.09 3.07
CA SER A 20 -0.74 -7.25 4.26
C SER A 20 -0.81 -5.78 3.92
N MET A 21 -1.43 -5.01 4.81
CA MET A 21 -1.45 -3.57 4.78
C MET A 21 -1.03 -2.99 6.12
N GLU A 22 -0.39 -1.83 6.08
CA GLU A 22 0.00 -1.08 7.26
C GLU A 22 -0.26 0.40 7.02
N MET A 23 -0.71 1.09 8.06
CA MET A 23 -0.86 2.54 8.08
C MET A 23 -0.15 3.13 9.30
N ILE A 24 0.66 4.15 9.06
CA ILE A 24 1.32 4.92 10.11
C ILE A 24 0.95 6.38 9.94
N GLN A 25 0.34 6.96 10.96
CA GLN A 25 0.19 8.42 11.08
C GLN A 25 1.45 8.99 11.72
N TYR A 26 1.96 10.10 11.19
CA TYR A 26 3.12 10.81 11.74
C TYR A 26 2.93 12.32 11.71
N ASP A 27 3.70 13.04 12.52
CA ASP A 27 3.72 14.49 12.51
C ASP A 27 4.76 14.99 11.50
N TYR A 28 4.30 15.59 10.39
CA TYR A 28 5.20 16.07 9.34
C TYR A 28 6.19 17.13 9.84
N ARG A 29 5.88 17.84 10.94
CA ARG A 29 6.76 18.86 11.55
C ARG A 29 8.04 18.28 12.15
N GLN A 30 8.07 16.96 12.39
CA GLN A 30 9.27 16.29 12.91
C GLN A 30 10.32 16.09 11.82
N PHE A 31 10.00 16.30 10.53
CA PHE A 31 10.95 16.16 9.44
C PHE A 31 11.76 17.43 9.17
N PRO A 32 13.05 17.30 8.77
CA PRO A 32 13.95 18.43 8.53
C PRO A 32 13.45 19.41 7.46
N ASP A 33 12.72 18.91 6.46
CA ASP A 33 12.22 19.71 5.33
C ASP A 33 10.80 20.26 5.58
N SER A 34 10.31 20.20 6.82
CA SER A 34 8.94 20.57 7.14
C SER A 34 8.68 22.07 6.97
N LYS A 35 7.55 22.40 6.34
CA LYS A 35 7.08 23.78 6.25
C LYS A 35 6.27 24.14 7.51
N PRO A 36 6.48 25.31 8.12
CA PRO A 36 5.95 25.64 9.44
C PRO A 36 4.42 25.80 9.57
N TYR A 37 3.64 25.76 8.48
CA TYR A 37 2.26 26.28 8.46
C TYR A 37 1.16 25.27 8.16
N GLN A 38 1.43 23.98 8.26
CA GLN A 38 0.50 22.96 7.80
C GLN A 38 0.05 22.05 8.95
N HIS A 39 -1.15 22.32 9.47
CA HIS A 39 -1.90 21.45 10.41
C HIS A 39 -2.54 20.29 9.64
N HIS A 40 -1.73 19.47 8.99
CA HIS A 40 -2.22 18.33 8.23
C HIS A 40 -2.07 17.04 9.03
N CYS A 41 -3.05 16.16 8.89
CA CYS A 41 -2.93 14.79 9.38
C CYS A 41 -2.22 13.99 8.29
N CYS A 42 -0.92 13.74 8.50
CA CYS A 42 -0.08 13.03 7.54
C CYS A 42 0.09 11.57 7.92
N GLY A 43 0.35 10.74 6.93
CA GLY A 43 0.76 9.37 7.17
C GLY A 43 1.10 8.62 5.91
N LEU A 44 1.39 7.33 6.08
CA LEU A 44 1.82 6.43 5.04
C LEU A 44 0.93 5.19 5.03
N LEU A 45 0.43 4.80 3.86
CA LEU A 45 -0.15 3.49 3.59
C LEU A 45 0.92 2.62 2.91
N THR A 46 1.09 1.41 3.43
CA THR A 46 1.92 0.35 2.84
C THR A 46 1.04 -0.82 2.47
N MET A 47 1.21 -1.36 1.27
CA MET A 47 0.63 -2.62 0.81
C MET A 47 1.74 -3.61 0.47
N SER A 48 1.54 -4.91 0.70
CA SER A 48 2.52 -5.93 0.34
C SER A 48 1.92 -7.02 -0.53
N CYS A 49 2.74 -7.58 -1.43
CA CYS A 49 2.39 -8.73 -2.26
C CYS A 49 3.66 -9.53 -2.59
N ASN A 50 3.72 -10.79 -2.15
CA ASN A 50 4.79 -11.74 -2.48
C ASN A 50 6.22 -11.17 -2.40
N GLY A 51 6.52 -10.44 -1.34
CA GLY A 51 7.85 -9.85 -1.09
C GLY A 51 8.05 -8.44 -1.69
N ALA A 52 7.16 -7.98 -2.56
CA ALA A 52 7.10 -6.59 -3.00
C ALA A 52 6.27 -5.75 -2.02
N GLN A 53 6.58 -4.45 -1.97
CA GLN A 53 5.86 -3.46 -1.18
C GLN A 53 5.53 -2.25 -2.04
N GLY A 54 4.34 -1.68 -1.84
CA GLY A 54 3.92 -0.42 -2.42
C GLY A 54 3.55 0.58 -1.34
N LEU A 55 3.85 1.84 -1.59
CA LEU A 55 3.80 2.92 -0.61
C LEU A 55 3.04 4.11 -1.18
N ALA A 56 2.24 4.77 -0.35
CA ALA A 56 1.71 6.09 -0.66
C ALA A 56 1.50 6.93 0.61
N GLU A 57 1.95 8.18 0.55
CA GLU A 57 1.73 9.16 1.62
C GLU A 57 0.36 9.81 1.45
N TYR A 58 -0.31 10.12 2.56
CA TYR A 58 -1.50 10.95 2.59
C TYR A 58 -1.25 12.22 3.40
N GLU A 59 -1.91 13.29 2.99
CA GLU A 59 -1.94 14.56 3.68
C GLU A 59 -3.41 15.01 3.76
N LEU A 60 -4.05 14.77 4.89
CA LEU A 60 -5.44 15.19 5.08
C LEU A 60 -5.49 16.64 5.55
N PRO A 61 -6.48 17.42 5.09
CA PRO A 61 -6.72 18.77 5.60
C PRO A 61 -7.00 18.73 7.11
N GLU A 62 -6.89 19.89 7.76
CA GLU A 62 -7.10 20.01 9.20
C GLU A 62 -8.41 19.34 9.65
N ILE A 63 -8.27 18.28 10.45
CA ILE A 63 -9.41 17.51 10.95
C ILE A 63 -9.87 18.17 12.24
N LYS A 64 -11.06 18.76 12.21
CA LYS A 64 -11.69 19.32 13.42
C LYS A 64 -12.09 18.17 14.35
N GLY A 65 -11.36 18.02 15.45
CA GLY A 65 -11.64 17.02 16.48
C GLY A 65 -10.67 15.83 16.45
N ALA A 66 -11.03 14.75 17.15
CA ALA A 66 -10.20 13.54 17.19
C ALA A 66 -10.28 12.80 15.86
N PHE A 67 -9.13 12.58 15.22
CA PHE A 67 -9.01 11.72 14.05
C PHE A 67 -8.84 10.26 14.49
N ASP A 68 -9.76 9.40 14.06
CA ASP A 68 -9.68 7.96 14.26
C ASP A 68 -9.13 7.29 13.00
N LEU A 69 -7.81 7.03 13.00
CA LEU A 69 -7.12 6.40 11.88
C LEU A 69 -7.71 5.02 11.57
N VAL A 70 -8.03 4.22 12.58
CA VAL A 70 -8.50 2.84 12.39
C VAL A 70 -9.84 2.85 11.66
N ARG A 71 -10.78 3.69 12.12
CA ARG A 71 -12.08 3.85 11.46
C ARG A 71 -11.94 4.46 10.07
N TRP A 72 -11.03 5.40 9.88
CA TRP A 72 -10.78 6.00 8.58
C TRP A 72 -10.21 4.97 7.59
N ALA A 73 -9.31 4.11 8.04
CA ALA A 73 -8.60 3.11 7.24
C ALA A 73 -9.39 1.81 7.01
N SER A 74 -10.48 1.57 7.76
CA SER A 74 -11.18 0.28 7.76
C SER A 74 -11.71 -0.14 6.40
N VAL A 75 -11.92 0.79 5.47
CA VAL A 75 -12.38 0.46 4.11
C VAL A 75 -11.36 -0.37 3.33
N PHE A 76 -10.07 -0.20 3.63
CA PHE A 76 -8.99 -0.89 2.92
C PHE A 76 -8.87 -2.36 3.30
N THR A 77 -9.48 -2.81 4.40
CA THR A 77 -9.40 -4.23 4.82
C THR A 77 -9.94 -5.18 3.75
N SER A 78 -10.91 -4.72 2.96
CA SER A 78 -11.51 -5.49 1.85
C SER A 78 -10.53 -5.75 0.69
N LEU A 79 -9.41 -5.03 0.63
CA LEU A 79 -8.40 -5.23 -0.42
C LEU A 79 -7.52 -6.46 -0.17
N LYS A 80 -7.46 -6.94 1.07
CA LYS A 80 -6.64 -8.09 1.45
C LYS A 80 -7.10 -9.36 0.74
N GLY A 81 -6.15 -10.08 0.15
CA GLY A 81 -6.41 -11.31 -0.61
C GLY A 81 -6.88 -11.08 -2.04
N LEU A 82 -7.23 -9.84 -2.43
CA LEU A 82 -7.51 -9.52 -3.82
C LEU A 82 -6.21 -9.54 -4.64
N SER A 83 -6.28 -9.98 -5.89
CA SER A 83 -5.21 -9.73 -6.85
C SER A 83 -5.07 -8.25 -7.17
N LEU A 84 -3.93 -7.84 -7.72
CA LEU A 84 -3.68 -6.43 -8.05
C LEU A 84 -4.78 -5.84 -8.96
N THR A 85 -5.23 -6.60 -9.96
CA THR A 85 -6.31 -6.18 -10.87
C THR A 85 -7.68 -6.14 -10.17
N GLU A 86 -8.00 -7.12 -9.33
CA GLU A 86 -9.26 -7.12 -8.56
C GLU A 86 -9.30 -5.97 -7.57
N ALA A 87 -8.17 -5.66 -6.92
CA ALA A 87 -8.04 -4.55 -6.00
C ALA A 87 -8.25 -3.20 -6.71
N GLU A 88 -7.64 -3.00 -7.89
CA GLU A 88 -7.83 -1.78 -8.68
C GLU A 88 -9.31 -1.58 -9.05
N GLN A 89 -9.96 -2.64 -9.56
CA GLN A 89 -11.39 -2.61 -9.90
C GLN A 89 -12.26 -2.34 -8.66
N TYR A 90 -11.93 -2.96 -7.52
CA TYR A 90 -12.65 -2.76 -6.27
C TYR A 90 -12.56 -1.32 -5.80
N ILE A 91 -11.37 -0.71 -5.83
CA ILE A 91 -11.15 0.69 -5.45
C ILE A 91 -11.95 1.62 -6.37
N GLN A 92 -11.86 1.43 -7.69
CA GLN A 92 -12.58 2.25 -8.66
C GLN A 92 -14.11 2.14 -8.47
N HIS A 93 -14.62 0.94 -8.19
CA HIS A 93 -16.05 0.73 -7.94
C HIS A 93 -16.55 1.43 -6.67
N HIS A 94 -15.70 1.58 -5.65
CA HIS A 94 -16.06 2.21 -4.38
C HIS A 94 -15.61 3.67 -4.27
N ALA A 95 -15.03 4.25 -5.32
CA ALA A 95 -14.42 5.58 -5.29
C ALA A 95 -15.36 6.66 -4.76
N ASP A 96 -16.62 6.67 -5.22
CA ASP A 96 -17.64 7.63 -4.77
C ASP A 96 -17.96 7.51 -3.26
N HIS A 97 -17.94 6.28 -2.73
CA HIS A 97 -18.23 6.02 -1.32
C HIS A 97 -17.01 6.29 -0.43
N TRP A 98 -15.81 6.04 -0.94
CA TRP A 98 -14.55 6.25 -0.21
C TRP A 98 -14.15 7.72 -0.17
N GLY A 99 -14.54 8.48 -1.19
CA GLY A 99 -14.11 9.85 -1.40
C GLY A 99 -12.71 9.92 -2.04
N PRO A 100 -12.30 11.13 -2.47
CA PRO A 100 -11.08 11.33 -3.24
C PRO A 100 -9.82 10.92 -2.48
N ASP A 101 -9.65 11.36 -1.24
CA ASP A 101 -8.42 11.13 -0.47
C ASP A 101 -8.09 9.64 -0.30
N LYS A 102 -9.09 8.81 0.06
CA LYS A 102 -8.89 7.37 0.25
C LYS A 102 -8.65 6.65 -1.08
N THR A 103 -9.37 7.07 -2.11
CA THR A 103 -9.29 6.46 -3.44
C THR A 103 -7.91 6.72 -4.04
N GLU A 104 -7.47 7.97 -4.01
CA GLU A 104 -6.14 8.37 -4.50
C GLU A 104 -5.03 7.66 -3.71
N LEU A 105 -5.15 7.61 -2.37
CA LEU A 105 -4.18 6.92 -1.52
C LEU A 105 -4.06 5.44 -1.87
N ALA A 106 -5.19 4.73 -2.00
CA ALA A 106 -5.19 3.31 -2.31
C ALA A 106 -4.68 3.02 -3.72
N LEU A 107 -5.08 3.81 -4.73
CA LEU A 107 -4.60 3.64 -6.10
C LEU A 107 -3.11 3.95 -6.22
N SER A 108 -2.61 4.96 -5.51
CA SER A 108 -1.19 5.31 -5.49
C SER A 108 -0.36 4.18 -4.89
N ALA A 109 -0.76 3.66 -3.73
CA ALA A 109 -0.05 2.55 -3.08
C ALA A 109 -0.10 1.27 -3.93
N LEU A 110 -1.24 0.99 -4.58
CA LEU A 110 -1.40 -0.16 -5.45
C LEU A 110 -0.56 -0.05 -6.74
N SER A 111 -0.46 1.15 -7.31
CA SER A 111 0.36 1.43 -8.49
C SER A 111 1.86 1.23 -8.18
N ASP A 112 2.31 1.74 -7.04
CA ASP A 112 3.68 1.53 -6.55
C ASP A 112 3.94 0.04 -6.28
N LEU A 113 2.99 -0.66 -5.64
CA LEU A 113 3.07 -2.11 -5.40
C LEU A 113 3.19 -2.89 -6.70
N THR A 114 2.37 -2.54 -7.69
CA THR A 114 2.35 -3.21 -9.01
C THR A 114 3.68 -3.00 -9.73
N THR A 115 4.24 -1.79 -9.63
CA THR A 115 5.56 -1.47 -10.19
C THR A 115 6.65 -2.33 -9.53
N HIS A 116 6.69 -2.38 -8.21
CA HIS A 116 7.68 -3.17 -7.48
C HIS A 116 7.49 -4.68 -7.64
N ALA A 117 6.26 -5.19 -7.69
CA ALA A 117 5.97 -6.60 -7.93
C ALA A 117 6.43 -7.04 -9.33
N ASN A 118 6.19 -6.22 -10.35
CA ASN A 118 6.65 -6.49 -11.71
C ASN A 118 8.18 -6.43 -11.80
N LEU A 119 8.83 -5.45 -11.16
CA LEU A 119 10.29 -5.37 -11.10
C LEU A 119 10.88 -6.60 -10.40
N HIS A 120 10.29 -7.05 -9.29
CA HIS A 120 10.75 -8.24 -8.57
C HIS A 120 10.68 -9.52 -9.42
N ILE A 121 9.68 -9.62 -10.31
CA ILE A 121 9.56 -10.74 -11.27
C ILE A 121 10.59 -10.63 -12.40
N LEU A 122 10.75 -9.44 -12.97
CA LEU A 122 11.57 -9.22 -14.17
C LEU A 122 13.06 -9.10 -13.87
N SER A 123 13.42 -8.58 -12.70
CA SER A 123 14.78 -8.34 -12.26
C SER A 123 14.87 -8.35 -10.73
N PRO A 124 15.06 -9.53 -10.11
CA PRO A 124 15.19 -9.67 -8.65
C PRO A 124 16.35 -8.84 -8.06
N SER A 125 17.31 -8.45 -8.89
CA SER A 125 18.48 -7.65 -8.51
C SER A 125 18.29 -6.13 -8.72
N ALA A 126 17.12 -5.70 -9.20
CA ALA A 126 16.85 -4.28 -9.41
C ALA A 126 16.87 -3.53 -8.07
N THR A 127 17.66 -2.46 -8.01
CA THR A 127 17.72 -1.59 -6.83
C THR A 127 16.46 -0.73 -6.78
N ILE A 128 15.58 -1.02 -5.85
CA ILE A 128 14.47 -0.13 -5.50
C ILE A 128 15.05 1.02 -4.66
N LEU A 129 14.74 2.26 -5.05
CA LEU A 129 15.13 3.42 -4.26
C LEU A 129 14.54 3.28 -2.85
N PRO A 130 15.35 3.42 -1.79
CA PRO A 130 14.83 3.35 -0.44
C PRO A 130 13.79 4.47 -0.23
N PRO A 131 12.74 4.22 0.57
CA PRO A 131 11.76 5.25 0.87
C PRO A 131 12.45 6.44 1.54
N ARG A 132 11.91 7.65 1.29
CA ARG A 132 12.42 8.89 1.89
C ARG A 132 12.52 8.79 3.41
N ILE A 133 11.57 8.09 4.04
CA ILE A 133 11.52 7.86 5.48
C ILE A 133 11.56 6.35 5.72
N SER A 134 12.49 5.90 6.54
CA SER A 134 12.60 4.48 6.88
C SER A 134 11.41 4.02 7.74
N ARG A 135 10.98 2.77 7.56
CA ARG A 135 9.93 2.16 8.39
C ARG A 135 10.28 2.18 9.88
N SER A 136 11.54 1.95 10.25
CA SER A 136 11.98 1.98 11.64
C SER A 136 11.76 3.35 12.28
N TYR A 137 12.09 4.43 11.55
CA TYR A 137 11.83 5.80 11.99
C TYR A 137 10.32 6.05 12.16
N LEU A 138 9.50 5.60 11.21
CA LEU A 138 8.05 5.76 11.29
C LEU A 138 7.42 4.99 12.46
N ILE A 139 7.97 3.84 12.83
CA ILE A 139 7.51 3.08 14.01
C ILE A 139 7.92 3.77 15.32
N GLU A 140 9.11 4.37 15.37
CA GLU A 140 9.61 5.04 16.57
C GLU A 140 8.95 6.42 16.80
N HIS A 141 8.67 7.15 15.71
CA HIS A 141 8.16 8.53 15.76
C HIS A 141 6.70 8.67 15.29
N GLY A 142 6.05 7.56 14.95
CA GLY A 142 4.65 7.52 14.55
C GLY A 142 3.72 7.91 15.70
N LEU A 143 2.65 8.63 15.37
CA LEU A 143 1.58 8.98 16.29
C LEU A 143 0.60 7.82 16.49
N VAL A 144 0.27 7.12 15.40
CA VAL A 144 -0.67 6.00 15.40
C VAL A 144 -0.20 4.95 14.39
N TYR A 145 -0.29 3.68 14.76
CA TYR A 145 0.00 2.54 13.88
C TYR A 145 -1.19 1.59 13.82
N TYR A 146 -1.53 1.17 12.60
CA TYR A 146 -2.57 0.19 12.34
C TYR A 146 -2.10 -0.79 11.26
N SER A 147 -2.17 -2.09 11.53
CA SER A 147 -1.83 -3.15 10.58
C SER A 147 -3.01 -4.11 10.43
N PHE A 148 -3.29 -4.51 9.20
CA PHE A 148 -4.46 -5.31 8.85
C PHE A 148 -4.24 -6.18 7.59
#